data_AF-E9HUK2-F1
#
_entry.id   AF-E9HUK2-F1
#
_cell.length_a   1.000
_cell.length_b   1.000
_cell.length_c   1.000
_cell.angle_alpha   90.00
_cell.angle_beta   90.00
_cell.angle_gamma   90.00
#
_symmetry.space_group_name_H-M   'P 1'
#
loop_
_entity.id
_entity.type
_entity.pdbx_description
1 polymer ?
#
loop_
_entity_poly.entity_id
_entity_poly.type
_entity_poly.pdbx_seq_one_letter_code
_entity_poly.pdbx_strand_id
1 'polypeptide(L)'
;SAGPATVCSAGPATVCSSGPATVCSAGPGTVCSTSPATVCSAGPVTVCSAGQATFCSAGPATVCSAGLATVCSAGPATVCSASSTTVFPASV
;
A
#
# COMPACT_ATOMS: atom_id res chain seq x y z
N SER A 1 -10.42 -8.16 -18.58
CA SER A 1 -10.54 -6.98 -17.71
C SER A 1 -10.35 -7.41 -16.27
N ALA A 2 -9.19 -7.17 -15.65
CA ALA A 2 -9.05 -7.41 -14.21
C ALA A 2 -9.67 -6.20 -13.48
N GLY A 3 -10.83 -6.45 -12.89
CA GLY A 3 -11.65 -5.47 -12.19
C GLY A 3 -11.08 -5.09 -10.81
N PRO A 4 -11.85 -4.35 -9.99
CA PRO A 4 -11.43 -4.01 -8.64
C PRO A 4 -11.15 -5.26 -7.79
N ALA A 5 -10.16 -5.19 -6.91
CA ALA A 5 -9.76 -6.28 -6.03
C ALA A 5 -9.84 -5.83 -4.57
N THR A 6 -10.50 -6.64 -3.73
CA THR A 6 -10.55 -6.44 -2.28
C THR A 6 -10.07 -7.69 -1.58
N VAL A 7 -9.07 -7.58 -0.72
CA VAL A 7 -8.48 -8.72 0.00
C VAL A 7 -8.37 -8.41 1.49
N CYS A 8 -8.88 -9.31 2.33
CA CYS A 8 -8.64 -9.34 3.77
C CYS A 8 -7.94 -10.65 4.13
N SER A 9 -6.78 -10.57 4.79
CA SER A 9 -6.03 -11.76 5.22
C SER A 9 -5.45 -11.56 6.62
N ALA A 10 -5.46 -12.63 7.42
CA ALA A 10 -4.70 -12.67 8.67
C ALA A 10 -3.22 -13.03 8.44
N GLY A 11 -2.92 -13.67 7.30
CA GLY A 11 -1.58 -14.11 6.94
C GLY A 11 -1.00 -13.33 5.77
N PRO A 12 0.05 -13.85 5.10
CA PRO A 12 0.62 -13.21 3.94
C PRO A 12 -0.42 -13.01 2.82
N ALA A 13 -0.33 -11.87 2.14
CA ALA A 13 -1.23 -11.54 1.03
C ALA A 13 -0.44 -10.97 -0.15
N THR A 14 -0.77 -11.43 -1.36
CA THR A 14 -0.25 -10.87 -2.61
C THR A 14 -1.41 -10.54 -3.52
N VAL A 15 -1.45 -9.29 -3.99
CA VAL A 15 -2.53 -8.78 -4.83
C VAL A 15 -1.94 -8.11 -6.07
N CYS A 16 -2.36 -8.57 -7.24
CA CYS A 16 -2.10 -7.92 -8.53
C CYS A 16 -3.44 -7.54 -9.15
N SER A 17 -3.64 -6.25 -9.45
CA SER A 17 -4.85 -5.77 -10.10
C SER A 17 -4.56 -4.71 -11.16
N SER A 18 -5.31 -4.71 -12.26
CA SER A 18 -5.33 -3.56 -13.18
C SER A 18 -6.33 -2.48 -12.75
N GLY A 19 -7.29 -2.85 -11.90
CA GLY A 19 -8.29 -1.96 -11.32
C GLY A 19 -7.90 -1.50 -9.91
N PRO A 20 -8.78 -0.72 -9.25
CA PRO A 20 -8.56 -0.29 -7.88
C PRO A 20 -8.32 -1.49 -6.96
N ALA A 21 -7.39 -1.35 -6.03
CA ALA A 21 -7.05 -2.42 -5.08
C ALA A 21 -7.21 -1.94 -3.64
N THR A 22 -7.93 -2.71 -2.82
CA THR A 22 -8.03 -2.48 -1.38
C THR A 22 -7.54 -3.72 -0.65
N VAL A 23 -6.53 -3.57 0.19
CA VAL A 23 -5.92 -4.70 0.91
C VAL A 23 -5.83 -4.41 2.40
N CYS A 24 -6.35 -5.33 3.21
CA CYS A 24 -6.17 -5.34 4.66
C CYS A 24 -5.46 -6.63 5.06
N SER A 25 -4.31 -6.51 5.72
CA SER A 25 -3.52 -7.68 6.14
C SER A 25 -2.98 -7.52 7.56
N ALA A 26 -3.07 -8.57 8.38
CA ALA A 26 -2.32 -8.61 9.63
C ALA A 26 -0.86 -9.06 9.41
N GLY A 27 -0.63 -9.90 8.39
CA GLY A 27 0.67 -10.42 8.00
C GLY A 27 1.34 -9.62 6.88
N PRO A 28 2.49 -10.06 6.38
CA PRO A 28 3.23 -9.38 5.34
C PRO A 28 2.46 -9.29 4.01
N GLY A 29 2.55 -8.15 3.33
CA GLY A 29 1.76 -7.87 2.13
C GLY A 29 2.58 -7.44 0.92
N THR A 30 2.15 -7.82 -0.27
CA THR A 30 2.63 -7.22 -1.53
C THR A 30 1.45 -6.85 -2.40
N VAL A 31 1.41 -5.58 -2.84
CA VAL A 31 0.32 -5.07 -3.68
C VAL A 31 0.90 -4.41 -4.92
N CYS A 32 0.47 -4.88 -6.09
CA CYS A 32 0.80 -4.32 -7.39
C CYS A 32 -0.49 -3.86 -8.07
N SER A 33 -0.58 -2.57 -8.39
CA SER A 33 -1.76 -1.99 -9.03
C SER A 33 -1.38 -1.01 -10.13
N THR A 34 -2.09 -1.02 -11.26
CA THR A 34 -1.97 0.06 -12.26
C THR A 34 -2.93 1.22 -12.00
N SER A 35 -3.81 1.06 -11.01
CA SER A 35 -4.88 1.98 -10.61
C SER A 35 -4.73 2.35 -9.13
N PRO A 36 -5.59 3.23 -8.56
CA PRO A 36 -5.50 3.59 -7.14
C PRO A 36 -5.44 2.37 -6.22
N ALA A 37 -4.52 2.39 -5.26
CA ALA A 37 -4.33 1.33 -4.29
C ALA A 37 -4.48 1.87 -2.86
N THR A 38 -5.24 1.17 -2.03
CA THR A 38 -5.41 1.45 -0.61
C THR A 38 -4.97 0.23 0.19
N VAL A 39 -4.02 0.40 1.10
CA VAL A 39 -3.45 -0.71 1.86
C VAL A 39 -3.40 -0.38 3.35
N CYS A 40 -3.96 -1.28 4.17
CA CYS A 40 -3.82 -1.28 5.62
C CYS A 40 -3.11 -2.56 6.06
N SER A 41 -2.02 -2.42 6.83
CA SER A 41 -1.26 -3.56 7.30
C SER A 41 -0.84 -3.44 8.77
N ALA A 42 -0.89 -4.53 9.53
CA ALA A 42 -0.17 -4.59 10.81
C ALA A 42 1.29 -5.05 10.62
N GLY A 43 1.56 -5.80 9.54
CA GLY A 43 2.89 -6.35 9.21
C GLY A 43 3.64 -5.56 8.13
N PRO A 44 4.84 -6.05 7.75
CA PRO A 44 5.65 -5.46 6.69
C PRO A 44 4.93 -5.49 5.35
N VAL A 45 5.09 -4.45 4.53
CA VAL A 45 4.33 -4.39 3.27
C VAL A 45 5.03 -3.58 2.20
N THR A 46 4.92 -4.08 0.98
CA THR A 46 5.45 -3.47 -0.23
C THR A 46 4.30 -3.15 -1.18
N VAL A 47 4.24 -1.91 -1.66
CA VAL A 47 3.21 -1.45 -2.60
C VAL A 47 3.87 -0.85 -3.83
N CYS A 48 3.44 -1.30 -5.00
CA CYS A 48 3.79 -0.74 -6.29
C CYS A 48 2.50 -0.27 -6.99
N SER A 49 2.34 1.03 -7.17
CA SER A 49 1.18 1.62 -7.83
C SER A 49 1.60 2.50 -9.01
N ALA A 50 0.99 2.33 -10.19
CA ALA A 50 1.08 3.34 -11.24
C ALA A 50 0.12 4.52 -11.01
N GLY A 51 -0.90 4.31 -10.15
CA GLY A 51 -1.88 5.33 -9.80
C GLY A 51 -1.59 5.98 -8.45
N GLN A 52 -2.64 6.48 -7.81
CA GLN A 52 -2.58 6.91 -6.41
C GLN A 52 -2.29 5.74 -5.48
N ALA A 53 -1.54 5.97 -4.41
CA ALA A 53 -1.30 5.00 -3.36
C ALA A 53 -1.60 5.63 -2.00
N THR A 54 -2.54 5.04 -1.25
CA THR A 54 -2.82 5.39 0.14
C THR A 54 -2.47 4.21 1.02
N PHE A 55 -1.70 4.47 2.06
CA PHE A 55 -1.07 3.44 2.84
C PHE A 55 -1.09 3.75 4.33
N CYS A 56 -1.48 2.76 5.13
CA CYS A 56 -1.35 2.77 6.58
C CYS A 56 -0.70 1.46 7.06
N SER A 57 0.38 1.55 7.84
CA SER A 57 0.94 0.36 8.49
C SER A 57 1.54 0.58 9.86
N ALA A 58 1.31 -0.38 10.76
CA ALA A 58 2.02 -0.46 12.03
C ALA A 58 3.46 -0.99 11.87
N GLY A 59 3.73 -1.75 10.81
CA GLY A 59 5.04 -2.32 10.50
C GLY A 59 5.80 -1.54 9.41
N PRO A 60 6.98 -2.04 9.00
CA PRO A 60 7.76 -1.45 7.93
C PRO A 60 6.98 -1.32 6.62
N ALA A 61 7.21 -0.21 5.92
CA ALA A 61 6.50 0.12 4.69
C ALA A 61 7.47 0.48 3.57
N THR A 62 7.27 -0.11 2.39
CA THR A 62 7.92 0.33 1.15
C THR A 62 6.85 0.65 0.13
N VAL A 63 6.82 1.89 -0.33
CA VAL A 63 5.81 2.38 -1.29
C VAL A 63 6.51 2.97 -2.50
N CYS A 64 6.22 2.40 -3.66
CA CYS A 64 6.63 2.89 -4.97
C CYS A 64 5.38 3.33 -5.73
N SER A 65 5.28 4.60 -6.09
CA SER A 65 4.12 5.17 -6.77
C SER A 65 4.53 6.04 -7.96
N ALA A 66 3.89 5.90 -9.11
CA ALA A 66 4.01 6.90 -10.17
C ALA A 66 3.11 8.12 -9.90
N GLY A 67 1.97 7.91 -9.21
CA GLY A 67 1.06 8.94 -8.77
C GLY A 67 1.28 9.41 -7.34
N LEU A 68 0.32 10.17 -6.81
CA LEU A 68 0.34 10.65 -5.42
C LEU A 68 0.49 9.48 -4.43
N ALA A 69 1.40 9.63 -3.48
CA ALA A 69 1.60 8.68 -2.40
C ALA A 69 1.26 9.31 -1.04
N THR A 70 0.33 8.73 -0.32
CA THR A 70 0.01 9.08 1.07
C THR A 70 0.39 7.91 1.96
N VAL A 71 1.30 8.12 2.90
CA VAL A 71 1.86 7.06 3.74
C VAL A 71 1.74 7.45 5.20
N CYS A 72 1.06 6.63 5.98
CA CYS A 72 1.04 6.70 7.44
C CYS A 72 1.70 5.43 7.98
N SER A 73 2.80 5.57 8.72
CA SER A 73 3.45 4.40 9.32
C SER A 73 3.97 4.68 10.72
N ALA A 74 3.78 3.69 11.60
CA ALA A 74 4.43 3.66 12.92
C ALA A 74 5.84 3.07 12.84
N GLY A 75 6.09 2.25 11.82
CA GLY A 75 7.40 1.67 11.52
C GLY A 75 8.20 2.50 10.51
N PRO A 76 9.41 2.03 10.14
CA PRO A 76 10.19 2.67 9.10
C PRO A 76 9.45 2.64 7.76
N ALA A 77 9.37 3.81 7.12
CA ALA A 77 8.73 3.96 5.81
C ALA A 77 9.73 4.46 4.77
N THR A 78 9.81 3.74 3.65
CA THR A 78 10.52 4.18 2.44
C THR A 78 9.49 4.50 1.37
N VAL A 79 9.52 5.71 0.84
CA VAL A 79 8.56 6.15 -0.18
C VAL A 79 9.30 6.71 -1.38
N CYS A 80 9.05 6.11 -2.54
CA CYS A 80 9.51 6.55 -3.84
C CYS A 80 8.29 6.95 -4.66
N SER A 81 8.10 8.25 -4.89
CA SER A 81 7.07 8.74 -5.81
C SER A 81 7.68 9.54 -6.95
N ALA A 82 7.15 9.35 -8.17
CA ALA A 82 7.44 10.22 -9.31
C ALA A 82 6.67 11.56 -9.25
N SER A 83 5.75 11.70 -8.31
CA SER A 83 4.97 12.92 -8.08
C SER A 83 4.92 13.27 -6.59
N SER A 84 3.84 13.87 -6.10
CA SER A 84 3.81 14.37 -4.72
C SER A 84 3.66 13.24 -3.70
N THR A 85 4.38 13.37 -2.60
CA THR A 85 4.38 12.42 -1.49
C THR A 85 4.03 13.13 -0.20
N THR A 86 3.09 12.57 0.54
CA THR A 86 2.73 13.00 1.88
C THR A 86 2.99 11.86 2.85
N VAL A 87 3.92 12.06 3.79
CA VAL A 87 4.23 11.08 4.83
C VAL A 87 3.81 11.65 6.18
N PHE A 88 2.96 10.91 6.88
CA PHE A 88 2.55 11.21 8.24
C PHE A 88 3.20 10.19 9.19
N PRO A 89 3.83 10.64 10.29
CA PRO A 89 4.14 9.73 11.38
C PRO A 89 2.83 9.21 11.97
N ALA A 90 2.70 7.90 12.17
CA ALA A 90 1.59 7.39 12.95
C ALA A 90 1.87 7.75 14.43
N SER A 91 1.12 8.70 14.97
CA SER A 91 1.11 8.98 16.41
C SER A 91 0.59 7.72 17.13
N VAL A 92 1.42 7.13 17.98
CA VAL A 92 1.04 6.05 18.90
C VAL A 92 0.18 6.56 20.05
#